data_AF-A0A366ZW19-F1
#
_entry.id   AF-A0A366ZW19-F1
#
_cell.length_a   1.000
_cell.length_b   1.000
_cell.length_c   1.000
_cell.angle_alpha   90.00
_cell.angle_beta   90.00
_cell.angle_gamma   90.00
#
_symmetry.space_group_name_H-M   'P 1'
#
loop_
_entity.id
_entity.type
_entity.pdbx_description
1 polymer ?
#
loop_
_entity_poly.entity_id
_entity_poly.type
_entity_poly.pdbx_seq_one_letter_code
_entity_poly.pdbx_strand_id
1 'polypeptide(L)'
;MSLRRLLSTTAAMAAVAWVLAVLTPPLADMAGDLLDAQRTADSAGPEALVLAGAGLAAWGVWAWGAVGLLLTAASALPGMAGQAADVLTGVVLPRAARRSAALALGIGLGVTAPIAGTTLVVVTAPAAAAETAPVPDWPGAHPTTGALPDWPGAAGDPTAPAASAASAVPDWPAPPATGDHVVVRGDCLWDIAAAHLSGRLGRTATAAETARATSAWWTANAAVIGPDPDVLLPGQVLRPPPA
;
A
#
# COMPACT_ATOMS: atom_id res chain seq x y z
N MET A 1 24.23 -2.85 35.06
CA MET A 1 24.66 -1.71 34.22
C MET A 1 25.25 -0.66 35.15
N SER A 2 26.47 -0.16 34.93
CA SER A 2 27.04 0.85 35.84
C SER A 2 26.33 2.20 35.63
N LEU A 3 26.08 2.95 36.72
CA LEU A 3 25.38 4.24 36.69
C LEU A 3 25.99 5.21 35.64
N ARG A 4 27.32 5.18 35.50
CA ARG A 4 28.07 5.98 34.52
C ARG A 4 27.72 5.62 33.06
N ARG A 5 27.50 4.34 32.78
CA ARG A 5 27.13 3.87 31.44
C ARG A 5 25.69 4.27 31.09
N LEU A 6 24.78 4.22 32.06
CA LEU A 6 23.41 4.71 31.86
C LEU A 6 23.39 6.22 31.58
N LEU A 7 24.07 7.02 32.41
CA LEU A 7 24.14 8.47 32.25
C LEU A 7 24.74 8.88 30.88
N SER A 8 25.81 8.20 30.45
CA SER A 8 26.41 8.46 29.13
C SER A 8 25.48 8.08 27.97
N THR A 9 24.77 6.95 28.05
CA THR A 9 23.79 6.59 27.00
C THR A 9 22.60 7.55 26.95
N THR A 10 22.11 8.01 28.10
CA THR A 10 21.01 8.99 28.17
C THR A 10 21.44 10.34 27.63
N ALA A 11 22.65 10.80 27.99
CA ALA A 11 23.21 12.04 27.44
C ALA A 11 23.40 11.95 25.92
N ALA A 12 23.89 10.82 25.40
CA ALA A 12 24.02 10.60 23.97
C ALA A 12 22.65 10.62 23.26
N MET A 13 21.63 9.95 23.81
CA MET A 13 20.27 9.98 23.26
C MET A 13 19.68 11.40 23.26
N ALA A 14 19.89 12.17 24.33
CA ALA A 14 19.44 13.56 24.41
C ALA A 14 20.16 14.45 23.39
N ALA A 15 21.46 14.25 23.18
CA ALA A 15 22.22 14.97 22.15
C ALA A 15 21.70 14.66 20.74
N VAL A 16 21.40 13.38 20.44
CA VAL A 16 20.80 12.99 19.16
C VAL A 16 19.42 13.63 18.98
N ALA A 17 18.58 13.62 20.03
CA ALA A 17 17.27 14.26 20.01
C ALA A 17 17.37 15.77 19.72
N TRP A 18 18.34 16.44 20.35
CA TRP A 18 18.60 17.85 20.14
C TRP A 18 19.05 18.13 18.70
N VAL A 19 19.97 17.33 18.16
CA VAL A 19 20.40 17.44 16.76
C VAL A 19 19.22 17.23 15.80
N LEU A 20 18.38 16.22 16.03
CA LEU A 20 17.16 16.01 15.24
C LEU A 20 16.24 17.22 15.32
N ALA A 21 15.97 17.75 16.52
CA ALA A 21 15.10 18.92 16.70
C ALA A 21 15.62 20.19 16.02
N VAL A 22 16.94 20.33 15.85
CA VAL A 22 17.54 21.46 15.12
C VAL A 22 17.50 21.25 13.61
N LEU A 23 17.65 20.00 13.14
CA LEU A 23 17.74 19.68 11.72
C LEU A 23 16.39 19.39 11.04
N THR A 24 15.36 19.05 11.81
CA THR A 24 14.03 18.72 11.28
C THR A 24 13.00 19.79 11.65
N PRO A 25 12.05 20.11 10.76
CA PRO A 25 10.87 20.88 11.11
C PRO A 25 10.06 20.23 12.26
N PRO A 26 9.11 20.96 12.87
CA PRO A 26 8.20 20.40 13.86
C PRO A 26 7.45 19.16 13.33
N LEU A 27 7.26 18.16 14.20
CA LEU A 27 6.56 16.90 13.85
C LEU A 27 5.17 17.13 13.26
N ALA A 28 4.44 18.14 13.76
CA ALA A 28 3.10 18.48 13.29
C ALA A 28 3.11 18.98 11.84
N ASP A 29 4.12 19.79 11.48
CA ASP A 29 4.25 20.36 10.14
C ASP A 29 4.63 19.26 9.15
N MET A 30 5.62 18.42 9.48
CA MET A 30 6.00 17.27 8.65
C MET A 30 4.84 16.28 8.46
N ALA A 31 4.01 16.07 9.48
CA ALA A 31 2.82 15.23 9.37
C ALA A 31 1.73 15.89 8.51
N GLY A 32 1.54 17.20 8.65
CA GLY A 32 0.64 17.98 7.80
C GLY A 32 1.04 17.90 6.32
N ASP A 33 2.34 18.06 6.03
CA ASP A 33 2.89 17.98 4.68
C ASP A 33 2.59 16.64 4.00
N LEU A 34 2.64 15.52 4.75
CA LEU A 34 2.28 14.19 4.24
C LEU A 34 0.78 13.95 4.12
N LEU A 35 -0.04 14.53 5.02
CA LEU A 35 -1.50 14.39 4.94
C LEU A 35 -2.06 15.18 3.74
N ASP A 36 -1.49 16.35 3.46
CA ASP A 36 -1.80 17.18 2.31
C ASP A 36 -0.82 16.93 1.14
N ALA A 37 -0.37 15.67 0.96
CA ALA A 37 0.75 15.33 0.08
C ALA A 37 0.67 15.94 -1.34
N GLN A 38 -0.54 15.97 -1.92
CA GLN A 38 -0.73 16.52 -3.27
C GLN A 38 -0.52 18.03 -3.31
N ARG A 39 -1.04 18.80 -2.34
CA ARG A 39 -0.80 20.25 -2.24
C ARG A 39 0.67 20.54 -2.00
N THR A 40 1.32 19.75 -1.15
CA THR A 40 2.74 19.91 -0.83
C THR A 40 3.61 19.63 -2.04
N ALA A 41 3.33 18.56 -2.80
CA ALA A 41 4.04 18.25 -4.03
C ALA A 41 3.87 19.36 -5.09
N ASP A 42 2.65 19.90 -5.22
CA ASP A 42 2.34 20.95 -6.19
C ASP A 42 3.01 22.30 -5.86
N SER A 43 3.25 22.60 -4.58
CA SER A 43 3.77 23.89 -4.11
C SER A 43 5.26 23.91 -3.75
N ALA A 44 5.75 22.83 -3.13
CA ALA A 44 7.10 22.71 -2.61
C ALA A 44 7.94 21.60 -3.28
N GLY A 45 7.32 20.85 -4.21
CA GLY A 45 7.97 19.76 -4.92
C GLY A 45 7.93 18.42 -4.16
N PRO A 46 8.16 17.30 -4.88
CA PRO A 46 8.17 15.96 -4.29
C PRO A 46 9.30 15.73 -3.28
N GLU A 47 10.42 16.46 -3.38
CA GLU A 47 11.53 16.39 -2.44
C GLU A 47 11.13 16.79 -1.02
N ALA A 48 10.18 17.71 -0.86
CA ALA A 48 9.67 18.14 0.44
C ALA A 48 8.99 16.99 1.18
N LEU A 49 8.22 16.17 0.46
CA LEU A 49 7.57 14.97 1.01
C LEU A 49 8.60 13.92 1.46
N VAL A 50 9.67 13.74 0.68
CA VAL A 50 10.74 12.81 1.03
C VAL A 50 11.46 13.26 2.29
N LEU A 51 11.75 14.56 2.43
CA LEU A 51 12.38 15.13 3.62
C LEU A 51 11.47 15.04 4.86
N ALA A 52 10.18 15.36 4.73
CA ALA A 52 9.20 15.23 5.81
C ALA A 52 9.06 13.77 6.27
N GLY A 53 8.93 12.84 5.33
CA GLY A 53 8.89 11.41 5.61
C GLY A 53 10.17 10.88 6.27
N ALA A 54 11.34 11.30 5.79
CA ALA A 54 12.63 10.93 6.38
C ALA A 54 12.79 11.48 7.80
N GLY A 55 12.37 12.73 8.05
CA GLY A 55 12.38 13.34 9.38
C GLY A 55 11.49 12.60 10.37
N LEU A 56 10.25 12.27 9.97
CA LEU A 56 9.33 11.48 10.78
C LEU A 56 9.87 10.07 11.08
N ALA A 57 10.46 9.42 10.08
CA ALA A 57 11.10 8.12 10.25
C ALA A 57 12.29 8.19 11.24
N ALA A 58 13.13 9.22 11.15
CA ALA A 58 14.25 9.43 12.06
C ALA A 58 13.76 9.60 13.51
N TRP A 59 12.71 10.40 13.72
CA TRP A 59 12.08 10.55 15.04
C TRP A 59 11.45 9.25 15.54
N GLY A 60 10.83 8.46 14.66
CA GLY A 60 10.28 7.15 15.00
C GLY A 60 11.36 6.16 15.48
N VAL A 61 12.49 6.07 14.77
CA VAL A 61 13.63 5.22 15.15
C VAL A 61 14.24 5.69 16.48
N TRP A 62 14.41 7.00 16.65
CA TRP A 62 14.92 7.56 17.90
C TRP A 62 13.98 7.27 19.08
N ALA A 63 12.67 7.49 18.91
CA ALA A 63 11.67 7.24 19.94
C ALA A 63 11.64 5.76 20.35
N TRP A 64 11.76 4.85 19.39
CA TRP A 64 11.89 3.41 19.66
C TRP A 64 13.13 3.10 20.52
N GLY A 65 14.29 3.66 20.15
CA GLY A 65 15.52 3.53 20.94
C GLY A 65 15.36 4.10 22.36
N ALA A 66 14.72 5.25 22.51
CA ALA A 66 14.44 5.89 23.79
C ALA A 66 13.53 5.02 24.67
N VAL A 67 12.50 4.39 24.10
CA VAL A 67 11.64 3.41 24.80
C VAL A 67 12.46 2.22 25.29
N GLY A 68 13.32 1.64 24.44
CA GLY A 68 14.20 0.54 24.85
C GLY A 68 15.15 0.93 25.99
N LEU A 69 15.68 2.15 25.95
CA LEU A 69 16.52 2.68 27.02
C LEU A 69 15.72 2.89 28.32
N LEU A 70 14.49 3.41 28.24
CA LEU A 70 13.59 3.57 29.40
C LEU A 70 13.24 2.23 30.04
N LEU A 71 12.92 1.21 29.24
CA LEU A 71 12.66 -0.15 29.71
C LEU A 71 13.91 -0.74 30.39
N THR A 72 15.09 -0.51 29.82
CA THR A 72 16.37 -0.93 30.42
C THR A 72 16.63 -0.22 31.74
N ALA A 73 16.35 1.08 31.82
CA ALA A 73 16.50 1.86 33.05
C ALA A 73 15.51 1.39 34.14
N ALA A 74 14.25 1.13 33.77
CA ALA A 74 13.24 0.58 34.66
C ALA A 74 13.64 -0.80 35.21
N SER A 75 14.25 -1.66 34.39
CA SER A 75 14.72 -2.98 34.82
C SER A 75 15.87 -2.92 35.84
N ALA A 76 16.57 -1.78 35.96
CA ALA A 76 17.70 -1.59 36.86
C ALA A 76 17.29 -1.10 38.27
N LEU A 77 16.02 -0.72 38.48
CA LEU A 77 15.51 -0.30 39.79
C LEU A 77 14.99 -1.53 40.57
N PRO A 78 15.54 -1.83 41.77
CA PRO A 78 15.06 -2.94 42.59
C PRO A 78 13.72 -2.58 43.26
N GLY A 79 12.67 -3.36 42.98
CA GLY A 79 11.32 -3.23 43.55
C GLY A 79 10.33 -2.46 42.65
N MET A 80 9.07 -2.93 42.59
CA MET A 80 7.89 -2.45 41.82
C MET A 80 8.04 -2.22 40.29
N ALA A 81 9.22 -1.90 39.78
CA ALA A 81 9.49 -1.69 38.35
C ALA A 81 9.46 -2.99 37.52
N GLY A 82 9.61 -4.15 38.18
CA GLY A 82 9.50 -5.47 37.54
C GLY A 82 8.08 -5.84 37.09
N GLN A 83 7.03 -5.38 37.79
CA GLN A 83 5.63 -5.62 37.38
C GLN A 83 5.17 -4.69 36.27
N ALA A 84 5.70 -3.45 36.22
CA ALA A 84 5.42 -2.52 35.13
C ALA A 84 6.02 -3.00 33.80
N ALA A 85 7.17 -3.68 33.85
CA ALA A 85 7.80 -4.28 32.68
C ALA A 85 6.96 -5.40 32.03
N ASP A 86 6.25 -6.23 32.82
CA ASP A 86 5.37 -7.30 32.31
C ASP A 86 4.07 -6.77 31.67
N VAL A 87 3.53 -5.67 32.20
CA VAL A 87 2.33 -5.02 31.64
C VAL A 87 2.64 -4.32 30.31
N LEU A 88 3.83 -3.72 30.17
CA LEU A 88 4.25 -3.02 28.96
C LEU A 88 4.71 -3.97 27.84
N THR A 89 5.33 -5.12 28.15
CA THR A 89 5.65 -6.15 27.14
C THR A 89 4.40 -6.82 26.56
N GLY A 90 3.30 -6.92 27.33
CA GLY A 90 2.02 -7.43 26.85
C GLY A 90 1.31 -6.51 25.85
N VAL A 91 1.51 -5.20 25.95
CA VAL A 91 0.85 -4.18 25.11
C VAL A 91 1.70 -3.78 23.89
N VAL A 92 3.03 -3.84 24.01
CA VAL A 92 3.98 -3.28 23.00
C VAL A 92 4.59 -4.35 22.08
N LEU A 93 4.24 -5.63 22.22
CA LEU A 93 4.54 -6.67 21.23
C LEU A 93 3.30 -6.99 20.38
N PRO A 94 2.86 -6.10 19.47
CA PRO A 94 1.93 -6.51 18.44
C PRO A 94 2.60 -7.63 17.65
N ARG A 95 1.89 -8.75 17.48
CA ARG A 95 2.35 -9.95 16.74
C ARG A 95 2.89 -9.64 15.34
N ALA A 96 2.57 -8.47 14.78
CA ALA A 96 3.10 -7.94 13.53
C ALA A 96 4.62 -7.66 13.57
N ALA A 97 5.18 -7.17 14.69
CA ALA A 97 6.61 -6.84 14.78
C ALA A 97 7.51 -8.08 14.79
N ARG A 98 7.02 -9.23 15.30
CA ARG A 98 7.75 -10.51 15.23
C ARG A 98 7.83 -11.05 13.79
N ARG A 99 6.81 -10.80 12.96
CA ARG A 99 6.79 -11.24 11.56
C ARG A 99 7.73 -10.40 10.69
N SER A 100 7.80 -9.09 10.91
CA SER A 100 8.74 -8.22 10.18
C SER A 100 10.20 -8.44 10.62
N ALA A 101 10.46 -8.67 11.91
CA ALA A 101 11.81 -8.99 12.39
C ALA A 101 12.34 -10.33 11.84
N ALA A 102 11.47 -11.34 11.64
CA ALA A 102 11.87 -12.60 11.02
C ALA A 102 12.21 -12.44 9.53
N LEU A 103 11.46 -11.60 8.81
CA LEU A 103 11.77 -11.23 7.41
C LEU A 103 13.08 -10.43 7.30
N ALA A 104 13.31 -9.47 8.19
CA ALA A 104 14.53 -8.67 8.21
C ALA A 104 15.78 -9.50 8.58
N LEU A 105 15.66 -10.45 9.53
CA LEU A 105 16.74 -11.36 9.90
C LEU A 105 17.01 -12.43 8.83
N GLY A 106 15.98 -12.84 8.07
CA GLY A 106 16.16 -13.73 6.91
C GLY A 106 16.95 -13.09 5.77
N ILE A 107 16.81 -11.77 5.57
CA ILE A 107 17.59 -11.01 4.58
C ILE A 107 19.00 -10.69 5.11
N GLY A 108 19.17 -10.48 6.43
CA GLY A 108 20.45 -10.12 7.04
C GLY A 108 21.47 -11.26 7.20
N LEU A 109 21.05 -12.52 7.17
CA LEU A 109 21.97 -13.67 7.34
C LEU A 109 22.72 -14.07 6.06
N GLY A 110 22.38 -13.47 4.90
CA GLY A 110 23.09 -13.70 3.63
C GLY A 110 24.32 -12.82 3.41
N VAL A 111 24.52 -11.76 4.21
CA VAL A 111 25.62 -10.81 4.02
C VAL A 111 26.25 -10.49 5.38
N THR A 112 27.13 -11.35 5.88
CA THR A 112 27.97 -11.02 7.04
C THR A 112 29.43 -11.40 6.81
N ALA A 113 30.28 -10.37 6.63
CA ALA A 113 31.71 -10.35 6.96
C ALA A 113 32.19 -8.87 7.05
N PRO A 114 33.22 -8.53 7.85
CA PRO A 114 33.13 -7.42 8.80
C PRO A 114 34.11 -6.23 8.60
N ILE A 115 33.73 -5.09 9.20
CA ILE A 115 34.54 -3.99 9.77
C ILE A 115 35.19 -2.94 8.84
N ALA A 116 34.99 -1.68 9.25
CA ALA A 116 35.77 -0.46 9.00
C ALA A 116 35.73 0.11 7.58
N GLY A 117 34.71 0.90 7.34
CA GLY A 117 34.69 1.88 6.26
C GLY A 117 33.30 2.45 6.15
N THR A 118 33.20 3.76 6.09
CA THR A 118 32.01 4.49 5.66
C THR A 118 31.71 4.11 4.20
N THR A 119 31.18 2.91 3.97
CA THR A 119 30.61 2.55 2.67
C THR A 119 29.16 2.95 2.72
N LEU A 120 28.88 4.15 2.19
CA LEU A 120 27.58 4.42 1.61
C LEU A 120 27.29 3.29 0.63
N VAL A 121 26.43 2.34 1.02
CA VAL A 121 25.79 1.47 0.03
C VAL A 121 24.78 2.37 -0.67
N VAL A 122 25.27 3.12 -1.64
CA VAL A 122 24.42 3.69 -2.68
C VAL A 122 23.91 2.47 -3.44
N VAL A 123 22.70 2.02 -3.10
CA VAL A 123 21.93 1.20 -4.03
C VAL A 123 21.59 2.15 -5.18
N THR A 124 22.48 2.24 -6.17
CA THR A 124 22.11 2.76 -7.47
C THR A 124 21.13 1.76 -8.05
N ALA A 125 19.84 2.04 -7.92
CA ALA A 125 18.87 1.46 -8.83
C ALA A 125 19.37 1.72 -10.25
N PRO A 126 19.30 0.75 -11.18
CA PRO A 126 19.62 1.05 -12.56
C PRO A 126 18.66 2.15 -12.99
N ALA A 127 19.21 3.31 -13.34
CA ALA A 127 18.51 4.29 -14.13
C ALA A 127 18.17 3.57 -15.44
N ALA A 128 16.94 3.05 -15.52
CA ALA A 128 16.34 2.75 -16.80
C ALA A 128 16.36 4.08 -17.55
N ALA A 129 17.27 4.16 -18.52
CA ALA A 129 17.28 5.22 -19.49
C ALA A 129 15.87 5.27 -20.09
N ALA A 130 15.09 6.26 -19.67
CA ALA A 130 13.94 6.70 -20.43
C ALA A 130 14.54 7.34 -21.68
N GLU A 131 14.82 6.49 -22.66
CA GLU A 131 14.90 6.89 -24.05
C GLU A 131 13.65 7.72 -24.32
N THR A 132 13.84 8.99 -24.64
CA THR A 132 12.78 9.89 -25.10
C THR A 132 12.23 9.31 -26.39
N ALA A 133 11.22 8.44 -26.28
CA ALA A 133 10.42 8.03 -27.40
C ALA A 133 9.77 9.30 -27.98
N PRO A 134 9.79 9.50 -29.31
CA PRO A 134 9.12 10.64 -29.91
C PRO A 134 7.63 10.58 -29.55
N VAL A 135 7.15 11.64 -28.91
CA VAL A 135 5.73 11.89 -28.68
C VAL A 135 5.05 11.86 -30.05
N PRO A 136 4.04 11.01 -30.29
CA PRO A 136 3.21 11.15 -31.47
C PRO A 136 2.50 12.50 -31.39
N ASP A 137 2.77 13.39 -32.35
CA ASP A 137 2.01 14.62 -32.56
C ASP A 137 0.54 14.24 -32.77
N TRP A 138 -0.25 14.33 -31.70
CA TRP A 138 -1.69 14.32 -31.81
C TRP A 138 -2.11 15.70 -32.31
N PRO A 139 -2.73 15.82 -33.50
CA PRO A 139 -3.24 17.10 -33.95
C PRO A 139 -4.28 17.58 -32.93
N GLY A 140 -3.99 18.74 -32.32
CA GLY A 140 -4.90 19.40 -31.40
C GLY A 140 -6.27 19.56 -32.07
N ALA A 141 -7.30 19.07 -31.41
CA ALA A 141 -8.69 19.32 -31.79
C ALA A 141 -8.99 20.81 -31.56
N HIS A 142 -8.68 21.63 -32.56
CA HIS A 142 -9.34 22.91 -32.74
C HIS A 142 -10.82 22.64 -33.08
N PRO A 143 -11.79 23.39 -32.52
CA PRO A 143 -13.18 23.25 -32.92
C PRO A 143 -13.32 23.80 -34.34
N THR A 144 -13.11 22.93 -35.33
CA THR A 144 -13.40 23.23 -36.72
C THR A 144 -14.76 22.59 -37.02
N THR A 145 -15.74 23.44 -37.28
CA THR A 145 -17.06 23.07 -37.77
C THR A 145 -16.89 22.39 -39.13
N GLY A 146 -16.72 21.07 -39.11
CA GLY A 146 -16.58 20.21 -40.28
C GLY A 146 -17.66 19.13 -40.25
N ALA A 147 -18.40 19.01 -41.35
CA ALA A 147 -19.53 18.09 -41.51
C ALA A 147 -19.16 16.63 -41.15
N LEU A 148 -20.06 16.00 -40.39
CA LEU A 148 -20.00 14.59 -39.99
C LEU A 148 -20.11 13.69 -41.24
N PRO A 149 -19.34 12.60 -41.36
CA PRO A 149 -19.55 11.62 -42.42
C PRO A 149 -20.89 10.89 -42.23
N ASP A 150 -21.69 10.83 -43.30
CA ASP A 150 -22.97 10.12 -43.33
C ASP A 150 -22.78 8.62 -43.07
N TRP A 151 -23.09 8.19 -41.86
CA TRP A 151 -23.36 6.80 -41.55
C TRP A 151 -24.74 6.45 -42.13
N PRO A 152 -24.92 5.35 -42.88
CA PRO A 152 -26.23 4.99 -43.41
C PRO A 152 -27.16 4.63 -42.26
N GLY A 153 -27.98 5.60 -41.85
CA GLY A 153 -29.09 5.41 -40.95
C GLY A 153 -30.13 4.53 -41.62
N ALA A 154 -30.42 3.39 -40.99
CA ALA A 154 -31.64 2.64 -41.28
C ALA A 154 -32.83 3.49 -40.81
N ALA A 155 -33.37 4.28 -41.73
CA ALA A 155 -34.69 4.88 -41.60
C ALA A 155 -35.72 3.83 -42.03
N GLY A 156 -36.56 3.39 -41.09
CA GLY A 156 -37.68 2.48 -41.33
C GLY A 156 -38.61 2.46 -40.12
N ASP A 157 -39.66 3.28 -40.23
CA ASP A 157 -40.91 3.48 -39.48
C ASP A 157 -41.32 2.66 -38.22
N PRO A 158 -42.20 3.23 -37.36
CA PRO A 158 -42.60 2.65 -36.09
C PRO A 158 -43.84 1.75 -36.21
N THR A 159 -43.66 0.43 -36.06
CA THR A 159 -44.72 -0.46 -35.54
C THR A 159 -44.06 -1.71 -34.90
N ALA A 160 -44.32 -1.93 -33.61
CA ALA A 160 -43.80 -3.02 -32.75
C ALA A 160 -44.19 -4.44 -33.24
N PRO A 161 -43.74 -5.60 -32.68
CA PRO A 161 -43.03 -5.81 -31.41
C PRO A 161 -41.90 -6.90 -31.39
N ALA A 162 -41.35 -7.10 -30.19
CA ALA A 162 -40.63 -8.28 -29.68
C ALA A 162 -39.12 -8.42 -29.99
N ALA A 163 -38.37 -8.46 -28.89
CA ALA A 163 -36.98 -8.86 -28.81
C ALA A 163 -36.74 -10.17 -29.55
N SER A 164 -35.84 -10.14 -30.53
CA SER A 164 -35.22 -11.35 -31.08
C SER A 164 -33.72 -11.16 -30.99
N ALA A 165 -33.08 -12.20 -30.48
CA ALA A 165 -31.67 -12.28 -30.14
C ALA A 165 -30.79 -11.60 -31.18
N ALA A 166 -29.97 -10.64 -30.72
CA ALA A 166 -28.81 -10.21 -31.47
C ALA A 166 -27.99 -11.46 -31.78
N SER A 167 -27.92 -11.79 -33.06
CA SER A 167 -27.11 -12.85 -33.62
C SER A 167 -25.68 -12.69 -33.11
N ALA A 168 -25.26 -13.62 -32.25
CA ALA A 168 -23.89 -13.70 -31.80
C ALA A 168 -22.98 -13.85 -33.02
N VAL A 169 -22.02 -12.94 -33.15
CA VAL A 169 -20.93 -13.08 -34.12
C VAL A 169 -20.23 -14.41 -33.82
N PRO A 170 -20.11 -15.35 -34.78
CA PRO A 170 -19.78 -16.75 -34.51
C PRO A 170 -18.48 -17.03 -33.73
N ASP A 171 -17.54 -16.08 -33.69
CA ASP A 171 -16.21 -16.27 -33.10
C ASP A 171 -15.89 -15.36 -31.89
N TRP A 172 -16.88 -14.63 -31.35
CA TRP A 172 -16.64 -13.84 -30.15
C TRP A 172 -16.74 -14.71 -28.89
N PRO A 173 -15.77 -14.64 -27.94
CA PRO A 173 -15.87 -15.38 -26.70
C PRO A 173 -17.17 -15.00 -25.98
N ALA A 174 -17.91 -16.02 -25.52
CA ALA A 174 -19.16 -15.80 -24.81
C ALA A 174 -18.93 -14.81 -23.65
N PRO A 175 -19.79 -13.79 -23.49
CA PRO A 175 -19.63 -12.85 -22.39
C PRO A 175 -19.68 -13.62 -21.06
N PRO A 176 -18.89 -13.18 -20.05
CA PRO A 176 -18.92 -13.78 -18.72
C PRO A 176 -20.36 -13.83 -18.18
N ALA A 177 -20.69 -14.88 -17.42
CA ALA A 177 -22.03 -15.02 -16.90
C ALA A 177 -22.37 -13.85 -15.96
N THR A 178 -23.66 -13.51 -15.83
CA THR A 178 -24.09 -12.37 -15.01
C THR A 178 -23.56 -12.51 -13.57
N GLY A 179 -22.63 -11.64 -13.19
CA GLY A 179 -22.01 -11.61 -11.87
C GLY A 179 -20.56 -12.11 -11.80
N ASP A 180 -20.04 -12.70 -12.88
CA ASP A 180 -18.62 -13.05 -13.00
C ASP A 180 -17.75 -11.79 -13.12
N HIS A 181 -16.57 -11.82 -12.49
CA HIS A 181 -15.60 -10.73 -12.50
C HIS A 181 -14.36 -11.14 -13.29
N VAL A 182 -13.98 -10.35 -14.30
CA VAL A 182 -12.72 -10.54 -15.03
C VAL A 182 -11.64 -9.70 -14.35
N VAL A 183 -10.61 -10.36 -13.82
CA VAL A 183 -9.50 -9.72 -13.13
C VAL A 183 -8.74 -8.82 -14.10
N VAL A 184 -8.53 -7.57 -13.72
CA VAL A 184 -7.66 -6.62 -14.43
C VAL A 184 -6.43 -6.27 -13.60
N ARG A 185 -5.43 -5.63 -14.23
CA ARG A 185 -4.21 -5.22 -13.52
C ARG A 185 -4.55 -4.25 -12.39
N GLY A 186 -4.15 -4.60 -11.18
CA GLY A 186 -4.37 -3.79 -9.97
C GLY A 186 -5.54 -4.27 -9.12
N ASP A 187 -6.32 -5.24 -9.59
CA ASP A 187 -7.36 -5.87 -8.78
C ASP A 187 -6.75 -6.66 -7.62
N CYS A 188 -7.43 -6.60 -6.47
CA CYS A 188 -7.19 -7.50 -5.35
C CYS A 188 -8.51 -8.20 -4.96
N LEU A 189 -8.40 -9.42 -4.41
CA LEU A 189 -9.57 -10.24 -4.09
C LEU A 189 -10.48 -9.57 -3.04
N TRP A 190 -9.89 -8.78 -2.14
CA TRP A 190 -10.61 -8.02 -1.13
C TRP A 190 -11.52 -6.96 -1.74
N ASP A 191 -11.02 -6.17 -2.69
CA ASP A 191 -11.79 -5.10 -3.31
C ASP A 191 -12.90 -5.64 -4.22
N ILE A 192 -12.61 -6.72 -4.95
CA ILE A 192 -13.63 -7.45 -5.74
C ILE A 192 -14.75 -7.92 -4.82
N ALA A 193 -14.41 -8.59 -3.72
CA ALA A 193 -15.39 -9.09 -2.77
C ALA A 193 -16.16 -7.95 -2.08
N ALA A 194 -15.49 -6.86 -1.72
CA ALA A 194 -16.09 -5.68 -1.09
C ALA A 194 -17.08 -4.98 -2.02
N ALA A 195 -16.69 -4.77 -3.28
CA ALA A 195 -17.52 -4.13 -4.30
C ALA A 195 -18.77 -4.96 -4.59
N HIS A 196 -18.59 -6.27 -4.81
CA HIS A 196 -19.71 -7.18 -5.04
C HIS A 196 -20.68 -7.22 -3.84
N LEU A 197 -20.13 -7.34 -2.62
CA LEU A 197 -20.93 -7.40 -1.41
C LEU A 197 -21.67 -6.07 -1.16
N SER A 198 -21.02 -4.93 -1.37
CA SER A 198 -21.64 -3.61 -1.17
C SER A 198 -22.75 -3.35 -2.19
N GLY A 199 -22.56 -3.78 -3.45
CA GLY A 199 -23.60 -3.73 -4.49
C GLY A 199 -24.82 -4.58 -4.12
N ARG A 200 -24.62 -5.78 -3.56
CA ARG A 200 -25.70 -6.63 -3.06
C ARG A 200 -26.44 -6.06 -1.86
N LEU A 201 -25.72 -5.46 -0.92
CA LEU A 201 -26.29 -4.93 0.33
C LEU A 201 -26.94 -3.56 0.15
N GLY A 202 -26.61 -2.83 -0.93
CA GLY A 202 -27.00 -1.43 -1.11
C GLY A 202 -26.34 -0.48 -0.10
N ARG A 203 -25.31 -0.94 0.62
CA ARG A 203 -24.50 -0.17 1.58
C ARG A 203 -23.07 -0.65 1.56
N THR A 204 -22.15 0.16 2.06
CA THR A 204 -20.76 -0.25 2.26
C THR A 204 -20.69 -1.45 3.22
N ALA A 205 -19.98 -2.49 2.81
CA ALA A 205 -19.69 -3.64 3.65
C ALA A 205 -18.71 -3.28 4.78
N THR A 206 -18.92 -3.82 5.97
CA THR A 206 -17.94 -3.70 7.07
C THR A 206 -16.72 -4.59 6.81
N ALA A 207 -15.56 -4.27 7.39
CA ALA A 207 -14.35 -5.07 7.20
C ALA A 207 -14.52 -6.56 7.57
N ALA A 208 -15.31 -6.86 8.61
CA ALA A 208 -15.61 -8.24 9.02
C ALA A 208 -16.53 -8.97 8.03
N GLU A 209 -17.44 -8.26 7.36
CA GLU A 209 -18.26 -8.83 6.28
C GLU A 209 -17.41 -9.05 5.02
N THR A 210 -16.56 -8.08 4.67
CA THR A 210 -15.63 -8.21 3.54
C THR A 210 -14.67 -9.38 3.73
N ALA A 211 -14.06 -9.54 4.91
CA ALA A 211 -13.16 -10.68 5.17
C ALA A 211 -13.82 -12.05 4.96
N ARG A 212 -15.09 -12.20 5.37
CA ARG A 212 -15.87 -13.42 5.14
C ARG A 212 -16.18 -13.60 3.66
N ALA A 213 -16.56 -12.53 2.96
CA ALA A 213 -16.81 -12.56 1.53
C ALA A 213 -15.54 -12.93 0.75
N THR A 214 -14.40 -12.31 1.02
CA THR A 214 -13.10 -12.62 0.40
C THR A 214 -12.75 -14.10 0.56
N SER A 215 -12.96 -14.66 1.76
CA SER A 215 -12.74 -16.10 2.01
C SER A 215 -13.67 -16.99 1.18
N ALA A 216 -14.94 -16.60 1.04
CA ALA A 216 -15.91 -17.32 0.21
C ALA A 216 -15.55 -17.24 -1.28
N TRP A 217 -15.10 -16.07 -1.75
CA TRP A 217 -14.62 -15.85 -3.11
C TRP A 217 -13.40 -16.72 -3.43
N TRP A 218 -12.41 -16.80 -2.54
CA TRP A 218 -11.27 -17.69 -2.75
C TRP A 218 -11.70 -19.16 -2.78
N THR A 219 -12.56 -19.58 -1.83
CA THR A 219 -13.03 -20.97 -1.76
C THR A 219 -13.76 -21.39 -3.04
N ALA A 220 -14.63 -20.52 -3.58
CA ALA A 220 -15.36 -20.78 -4.81
C ALA A 220 -14.46 -20.83 -6.06
N ASN A 221 -13.31 -20.15 -6.03
CA ASN A 221 -12.42 -19.96 -7.17
C ASN A 221 -11.02 -20.54 -6.97
N ALA A 222 -10.80 -21.38 -5.96
CA ALA A 222 -9.49 -21.90 -5.60
C ALA A 222 -8.83 -22.67 -6.76
N ALA A 223 -9.64 -23.30 -7.62
CA ALA A 223 -9.15 -23.98 -8.82
C ALA A 223 -8.56 -23.03 -9.88
N VAL A 224 -8.98 -21.76 -9.90
CA VAL A 224 -8.53 -20.73 -10.87
C VAL A 224 -7.42 -19.87 -10.27
N ILE A 225 -7.56 -19.46 -9.01
CA ILE A 225 -6.61 -18.60 -8.29
C ILE A 225 -5.37 -19.39 -7.88
N GLY A 226 -5.55 -20.63 -7.44
CA GLY A 226 -4.47 -21.46 -6.92
C GLY A 226 -4.26 -21.30 -5.40
N PRO A 227 -3.10 -21.73 -4.89
CA PRO A 227 -2.86 -21.86 -3.45
C PRO A 227 -2.67 -20.52 -2.72
N ASP A 228 -2.36 -19.45 -3.45
CA ASP A 228 -2.13 -18.12 -2.89
C ASP A 228 -3.25 -17.16 -3.32
N PRO A 229 -4.12 -16.69 -2.39
CA PRO A 229 -5.22 -15.79 -2.71
C PRO A 229 -4.77 -14.37 -3.08
N ASP A 230 -3.52 -14.00 -2.78
CA ASP A 230 -3.00 -12.66 -3.07
C ASP A 230 -2.42 -12.56 -4.50
N VAL A 231 -2.33 -13.68 -5.22
CA VAL A 231 -1.82 -13.73 -6.59
C VAL A 231 -2.97 -13.87 -7.58
N LEU A 232 -3.52 -12.72 -7.98
CA LEU A 232 -4.48 -12.64 -9.08
C LEU A 232 -3.77 -12.30 -10.40
N LEU A 233 -4.08 -13.07 -11.44
CA LEU A 233 -3.53 -12.86 -12.79
C LEU A 233 -4.57 -12.17 -13.68
N PRO A 234 -4.19 -11.10 -14.41
CA PRO A 234 -5.09 -10.44 -15.35
C PRO A 234 -5.69 -11.42 -16.36
N GLY A 235 -6.99 -11.29 -16.61
CA GLY A 235 -7.77 -12.18 -17.49
C GLY A 235 -8.36 -13.41 -16.81
N GLN A 236 -8.07 -13.66 -15.52
CA GLN A 236 -8.80 -14.67 -14.76
C GLN A 236 -10.27 -14.28 -14.60
N VAL A 237 -11.17 -15.23 -14.83
CA VAL A 237 -12.61 -15.05 -14.60
C VAL A 237 -12.97 -15.68 -13.27
N LEU A 238 -13.37 -14.85 -12.31
CA LEU A 238 -13.79 -15.25 -10.98
C LEU A 238 -15.31 -15.28 -10.90
N ARG A 239 -15.86 -16.34 -10.34
CA ARG A 239 -17.30 -16.53 -10.16
C ARG A 239 -17.72 -16.12 -8.76
N PRO A 240 -18.86 -15.43 -8.60
CA PRO A 240 -19.35 -15.06 -7.28
C PRO A 240 -19.71 -16.32 -6.48
N PRO A 241 -19.44 -16.33 -5.15
CA PRO A 241 -19.84 -17.44 -4.30
C PRO A 241 -21.37 -17.58 -4.27
N PRO A 242 -21.90 -18.82 -4.14
CA PRO A 242 -23.35 -19.04 -4.02
C PRO A 242 -23.89 -18.32 -2.78
N ALA A 243 -25.11 -17.77 -2.91
CA ALA A 243 -25.80 -17.00 -1.87
C ALA A 243 -26.22 -17.85 -0.66
#